data_AF-A0A7J2YY46-F1
#
_entry.id   AF-A0A7J2YY46-F1
#
_cell.length_a   1.000
_cell.length_b   1.000
_cell.length_c   1.000
_cell.angle_alpha   90.00
_cell.angle_beta   90.00
_cell.angle_gamma   90.00
#
_symmetry.space_group_name_H-M   'P 1'
#
loop_
_entity.id
_entity.type
_entity.pdbx_description
1 polymer ?
#
loop_
_entity_poly.entity_id
_entity_poly.type
_entity_poly.pdbx_seq_one_letter_code
_entity_poly.pdbx_strand_id
1 'polypeptide(L)'
;MGYVIDYSVGEKAGCSAQINIADRIFYVKNFSNVPSRFFSADQQGVIEKEISKNEFEFWVGALADSEAEVPVILKKLSEGKKY
;
A
#
# COMPACT_ATOMS: atom_id res chain seq x y z
N MET A 1 12.42 -4.65 10.91
CA MET A 1 11.14 -5.38 10.87
C MET A 1 10.55 -5.20 9.48
N GLY A 2 10.52 -6.28 8.69
CA GLY A 2 10.18 -6.20 7.26
C GLY A 2 8.71 -5.90 6.99
N TYR A 3 8.46 -5.24 5.86
CA TYR A 3 7.15 -5.08 5.28
C TYR A 3 6.68 -6.37 4.58
N VAL A 4 5.37 -6.57 4.49
CA VAL A 4 4.76 -7.66 3.72
C VAL A 4 3.83 -7.06 2.69
N ILE A 5 4.02 -7.40 1.41
CA ILE A 5 3.09 -7.03 0.33
C ILE A 5 2.31 -8.27 -0.07
N ASP A 6 0.98 -8.16 -0.05
CA ASP A 6 0.07 -9.23 -0.44
C ASP A 6 -0.89 -8.75 -1.54
N TYR A 7 -0.67 -9.25 -2.75
CA TYR A 7 -1.52 -8.95 -3.89
C TYR A 7 -2.87 -9.66 -3.82
N SER A 8 -2.91 -10.87 -3.27
CA SER A 8 -4.13 -11.68 -3.20
C SER A 8 -5.13 -11.08 -2.22
N VAL A 9 -4.67 -10.61 -1.06
CA VAL A 9 -5.54 -9.92 -0.10
C VAL A 9 -5.94 -8.55 -0.64
N GLY A 10 -5.03 -7.83 -1.29
CA GLY A 10 -5.35 -6.60 -2.02
C GLY A 10 -6.51 -6.79 -3.00
N GLU A 11 -6.44 -7.83 -3.84
CA GLU A 11 -7.48 -8.11 -4.85
C GLU A 11 -8.82 -8.48 -4.22
N LYS A 12 -8.84 -9.24 -3.12
CA LYS A 12 -10.07 -9.56 -2.37
C LYS A 12 -10.73 -8.31 -1.79
N ALA A 13 -9.93 -7.31 -1.41
CA ALA A 13 -10.41 -6.00 -0.97
C ALA A 13 -10.72 -5.03 -2.13
N GLY A 14 -10.68 -5.49 -3.39
CA GLY A 14 -10.94 -4.66 -4.57
C GLY A 14 -9.83 -3.65 -4.89
N CYS A 15 -8.62 -3.90 -4.39
CA CYS A 15 -7.40 -3.12 -4.57
C CYS A 15 -6.33 -3.95 -5.32
N SER A 16 -5.26 -3.30 -5.77
CA SER A 16 -4.17 -3.94 -6.51
C SER A 16 -3.19 -4.68 -5.61
N ALA A 17 -2.98 -4.18 -4.39
CA ALA A 17 -2.09 -4.76 -3.41
C ALA A 17 -2.45 -4.28 -2.00
N GLN A 18 -2.13 -5.10 -1.00
CA GLN A 18 -2.04 -4.71 0.40
C GLN A 18 -0.56 -4.61 0.79
N ILE A 19 -0.21 -3.64 1.64
CA ILE A 19 1.05 -3.63 2.37
C ILE A 19 0.77 -3.60 3.88
N ASN A 20 1.46 -4.47 4.62
CA ASN A 20 1.57 -4.39 6.06
C ASN A 20 2.99 -3.94 6.43
N ILE A 21 3.11 -2.85 7.19
CA ILE A 21 4.38 -2.26 7.63
C ILE A 21 4.24 -1.73 9.06
N ALA A 22 5.09 -2.20 9.97
CA ALA A 22 5.15 -1.78 11.38
C ALA A 22 3.75 -1.60 12.03
N ASP A 23 2.90 -2.63 11.92
CA ASP A 23 1.53 -2.71 12.46
C ASP A 23 0.47 -1.83 11.76
N ARG A 24 0.79 -1.28 10.59
CA ARG A 24 -0.17 -0.57 9.75
C ARG A 24 -0.46 -1.32 8.46
N ILE A 25 -1.74 -1.34 8.09
CA ILE A 25 -2.20 -1.91 6.84
C ILE A 25 -2.60 -0.78 5.90
N PHE A 26 -2.07 -0.83 4.68
CA PHE A 26 -2.49 0.04 3.60
C PHE A 26 -2.88 -0.78 2.38
N TYR A 27 -3.78 -0.22 1.57
CA TYR A 27 -4.16 -0.77 0.29
C TYR A 27 -3.84 0.23 -0.82
N VAL A 28 -3.37 -0.29 -1.95
CA VAL A 28 -3.09 0.48 -3.14
C VAL A 28 -3.97 -0.04 -4.27
N LYS A 29 -4.66 0.86 -4.96
CA LYS A 29 -5.42 0.55 -6.17
C LYS A 29 -4.83 1.30 -7.34
N ASN A 30 -4.09 0.57 -8.16
CA ASN A 30 -3.47 1.03 -9.39
C ASN A 30 -4.50 1.00 -10.52
N PHE A 31 -4.53 2.07 -11.30
CA PHE A 31 -5.34 2.14 -12.52
C PHE A 31 -4.43 2.31 -13.73
N SER A 32 -4.90 1.89 -14.90
CA SER A 32 -4.13 2.02 -16.15
C SER A 32 -4.14 3.44 -16.71
N ASN A 33 -5.27 4.15 -16.57
CA ASN A 33 -5.51 5.44 -17.24
C ASN A 33 -5.82 6.60 -16.28
N VAL A 34 -5.85 6.35 -14.96
CA VAL A 34 -6.10 7.38 -13.94
C VAL A 34 -5.09 7.26 -12.79
N PRO A 35 -4.93 8.28 -11.94
CA PRO A 35 -4.06 8.20 -10.78
C PRO A 35 -4.44 7.05 -9.84
N SER A 36 -3.43 6.41 -9.26
CA SER A 36 -3.64 5.36 -8.25
C SER A 36 -4.29 5.94 -6.99
N ARG A 37 -5.12 5.14 -6.34
CA ARG A 37 -5.75 5.47 -5.06
C ARG A 37 -5.11 4.69 -3.93
N PHE A 38 -5.07 5.31 -2.75
CA PHE A 38 -4.40 4.77 -1.58
C PHE A 38 -5.38 4.78 -0.42
N PHE A 39 -5.38 3.72 0.37
CA PHE A 39 -6.30 3.56 1.48
C PHE A 39 -5.56 3.11 2.73
N SER A 40 -5.96 3.62 3.89
CA SER A 40 -5.56 3.10 5.18
C SER A 40 -6.60 2.11 5.68
N ALA A 41 -6.14 1.07 6.36
CA ALA A 41 -6.99 0.08 6.99
C ALA A 41 -6.63 -0.11 8.46
N ASP A 42 -7.59 -0.65 9.21
CA ASP A 42 -7.40 -1.04 10.60
C ASP A 42 -6.53 -2.31 10.71
N GLN A 43 -6.27 -2.77 11.94
CA GLN A 43 -5.51 -3.99 12.20
C GLN A 43 -6.22 -5.28 11.75
N GLN A 44 -7.51 -5.22 11.45
CA GLN A 44 -8.30 -6.34 10.93
C GLN A 44 -8.29 -6.38 9.39
N GLY A 45 -7.67 -5.39 8.73
CA GLY A 45 -7.63 -5.27 7.27
C GLY A 45 -8.87 -4.63 6.66
N VAL A 46 -9.71 -3.97 7.48
CA VAL A 46 -10.88 -3.24 7.00
C VAL A 46 -10.44 -1.86 6.54
N ILE A 47 -10.72 -1.52 5.28
CA ILE A 47 -10.44 -0.19 4.73
C ILE A 47 -11.28 0.86 5.48
N GLU A 48 -10.61 1.78 6.16
CA GLU A 48 -11.26 2.84 6.93
C GLU A 48 -11.41 4.13 6.12
N LYS A 49 -10.36 4.50 5.37
CA LYS A 49 -10.29 5.81 4.73
C LYS A 49 -9.41 5.81 3.48
N GLU A 50 -9.82 6.58 2.48
CA GLU A 50 -8.95 6.97 1.36
C GLU A 50 -7.98 8.08 1.80
N ILE A 51 -6.69 7.86 1.59
CA ILE A 51 -5.62 8.78 1.93
C ILE A 51 -4.95 9.31 0.65
N SER A 52 -4.33 10.48 0.76
CA SER A 52 -3.59 11.03 -0.36
C SER A 52 -2.32 10.23 -0.64
N LYS A 53 -1.81 10.32 -1.87
CA LYS A 53 -0.53 9.73 -2.25
C LYS A 53 0.61 10.19 -1.32
N ASN A 54 0.66 11.49 -1.01
CA ASN A 54 1.71 12.06 -0.17
C ASN A 54 1.65 11.51 1.26
N GLU A 55 0.44 11.33 1.80
CA GLU A 55 0.24 10.73 3.12
C GLU A 55 0.66 9.26 3.14
N PHE A 56 0.33 8.52 2.09
CA PHE A 56 0.78 7.14 1.94
C PHE A 56 2.31 7.02 1.86
N GLU A 57 2.96 7.80 0.99
CA GLU A 57 4.42 7.80 0.84
C GLU A 57 5.12 8.26 2.12
N PHE A 58 4.55 9.25 2.83
CA PHE A 58 5.05 9.67 4.14
C PHE A 58 5.02 8.53 5.16
N TRP A 59 3.91 7.78 5.26
CA TRP A 59 3.84 6.65 6.18
C TRP A 59 4.77 5.50 5.79
N VAL A 60 4.85 5.15 4.51
CA VAL A 60 5.80 4.13 4.04
C VAL A 60 7.23 4.55 4.35
N GLY A 61 7.59 5.83 4.17
CA GLY A 61 8.90 6.37 4.52
C GLY A 61 9.18 6.36 6.02
N ALA A 62 8.21 6.76 6.83
CA ALA A 62 8.34 6.83 8.28
C ALA A 62 8.41 5.46 8.97
N LEU A 63 7.83 4.42 8.34
CA LEU A 63 7.72 3.08 8.90
C LEU A 63 8.66 2.05 8.26
N ALA A 64 9.32 2.41 7.17
CA ALA A 64 10.36 1.58 6.58
C ALA A 64 11.58 1.49 7.51
N ASP A 65 12.23 0.34 7.52
CA ASP A 65 13.46 0.14 8.31
C ASP A 65 14.61 1.03 7.80
N SER A 66 14.58 1.40 6.52
CA SER A 66 15.59 2.23 5.86
C SER A 66 14.99 3.00 4.69
N GLU A 67 15.47 4.23 4.47
CA GLU A 67 15.12 5.06 3.31
C GLU A 67 15.38 4.35 1.97
N ALA A 68 16.35 3.41 1.93
CA ALA A 68 16.66 2.63 0.75
C ALA A 68 15.57 1.61 0.37
N GLU A 69 14.73 1.19 1.33
CA GLU A 69 13.64 0.23 1.08
C GLU A 69 12.38 0.89 0.52
N VAL A 70 12.14 2.16 0.84
CA VAL A 70 10.99 2.93 0.37
C VAL A 70 10.78 2.83 -1.15
N PRO A 71 11.79 3.09 -2.02
CA PRO A 71 11.60 2.94 -3.46
C PRO A 71 11.33 1.49 -3.90
N VAL A 72 11.86 0.50 -3.17
CA VAL A 72 11.62 -0.93 -3.45
C VAL A 72 10.17 -1.29 -3.14
N ILE A 73 9.65 -0.82 -1.99
CA ILE A 73 8.26 -1.00 -1.58
C ILE A 73 7.31 -0.38 -2.62
N LEU A 74 7.54 0.89 -2.96
CA LEU A 74 6.69 1.61 -3.92
C LEU A 74 6.70 0.94 -5.30
N LYS A 75 7.87 0.45 -5.75
CA LYS A 75 7.98 -0.32 -6.99
C LYS A 75 7.16 -1.60 -6.94
N LYS A 76 7.31 -2.43 -5.91
CA LYS A 76 6.54 -3.68 -5.76
C LYS A 76 5.03 -3.43 -5.72
N LEU A 77 4.58 -2.36 -5.06
CA LEU A 77 3.16 -1.99 -5.04
C LEU A 77 2.63 -1.58 -6.42
N SER A 78 3.46 -0.95 -7.25
CA SER A 78 3.09 -0.58 -8.63
C SER A 78 2.96 -1.79 -9.58
N GLU A 79 3.56 -2.92 -9.23
CA GLU A 79 3.51 -4.18 -9.99
C GLU A 79 2.20 -4.97 -9.76
N GLY A 80 1.38 -4.55 -8.80
CA GLY A 80 0.07 -5.13 -8.55
C GLY A 80 -0.90 -4.93 -9.73
N LYS A 81 -1.95 -5.77 -9.77
CA LYS A 81 -2.98 -5.77 -10.82
C LYS A 81 -3.53 -4.37 -11.09
N LYS A 82 -3.56 -3.95 -12.35
CA LYS A 82 -4.10 -2.65 -12.75
C LYS A 82 -5.57 -2.78 -13.11
N TYR A 83 -6.38 -1.83 -12.64
CA TYR A 83 -7.79 -1.68 -12.97
C TYR A 83 -8.02 -0.69 -14.10
#